data_AF-A0A3N9P6L5-F1
#
_entry.id   AF-A0A3N9P6L5-F1
#
_cell.length_a   1.000
_cell.length_b   1.000
_cell.length_c   1.000
_cell.angle_alpha   90.00
_cell.angle_beta   90.00
_cell.angle_gamma   90.00
#
_symmetry.space_group_name_H-M   'P 1'
#
loop_
_entity.id
_entity.type
_entity.pdbx_description
1 polymer ?
#
loop_
_entity_poly.entity_id
_entity_poly.type
_entity_poly.pdbx_seq_one_letter_code
_entity_poly.pdbx_strand_id
1 'polypeptide(L)'
;MKKPIYKRWWFWVLAVIVVIAIAGGNGSEDKQAASEPAATTQTTAAKSAAPEVTKASSAPKAAPATSEPTTAPAAVVEKSVPREYTAALEKAEMYAENMYMSKKGIYDQLTSEYGENFPKEAAKYAIANIVFDWKENALKKAQTYAESMSMSNSAIYDQLISEYGEKFTKEEAKYAIDHLK
;
A
#
# COMPACT_ATOMS: atom_id res chain seq x y z
N MET A 1 24.05 -24.89 -7.22
CA MET A 1 24.25 -24.03 -6.03
C MET A 1 23.37 -22.79 -6.17
N LYS A 2 22.38 -22.59 -5.28
CA LYS A 2 21.51 -21.41 -5.34
C LYS A 2 22.26 -20.21 -4.79
N LYS A 3 22.32 -19.11 -5.54
CA LYS A 3 22.96 -17.87 -5.08
C LYS A 3 22.20 -17.34 -3.86
N PRO A 4 22.88 -16.94 -2.78
CA PRO A 4 22.20 -16.44 -1.60
C PRO A 4 21.42 -15.16 -1.90
N ILE A 5 20.21 -15.06 -1.34
CA ILE A 5 19.22 -14.02 -1.65
C ILE A 5 19.72 -12.62 -1.24
N TYR A 6 20.52 -12.54 -0.17
CA TYR A 6 21.12 -11.29 0.34
C TYR A 6 22.15 -10.62 -0.59
N LYS A 7 22.56 -11.30 -1.68
CA LYS A 7 23.41 -10.69 -2.72
C LYS A 7 22.61 -9.89 -3.74
N ARG A 8 21.28 -9.97 -3.72
CA ARG A 8 20.43 -9.21 -4.62
C ARG A 8 20.02 -7.92 -3.94
N TRP A 9 20.21 -6.79 -4.63
CA TRP A 9 19.99 -5.47 -4.06
C TRP A 9 18.56 -5.25 -3.51
N TRP A 10 17.55 -5.84 -4.15
CA TRP A 10 16.15 -5.79 -3.68
C TRP A 10 15.93 -6.41 -2.30
N PHE A 11 16.79 -7.33 -1.86
CA PHE A 11 16.74 -7.87 -0.50
C PHE A 11 17.04 -6.79 0.56
N TRP A 12 17.94 -5.85 0.25
CA TRP A 12 18.26 -4.74 1.15
C TRP A 12 17.15 -3.68 1.18
N VAL A 13 16.46 -3.45 0.06
CA VAL A 13 15.29 -2.55 0.01
C VAL A 13 14.14 -3.10 0.87
N LEU A 14 13.83 -4.40 0.76
CA LEU A 14 12.82 -5.04 1.62
C LEU A 14 13.22 -5.05 3.10
N ALA A 15 14.50 -5.29 3.40
CA ALA A 15 15.01 -5.24 4.78
C ALA A 15 14.84 -3.85 5.40
N VAL A 16 15.08 -2.77 4.66
CA VAL A 16 14.89 -1.40 5.15
C VAL A 16 13.42 -1.07 5.39
N ILE A 17 12.52 -1.48 4.49
CA ILE A 17 11.06 -1.27 4.66
C ILE A 17 10.54 -2.00 5.91
N VAL A 18 11.00 -3.23 6.17
CA VAL A 18 10.62 -4.00 7.38
C VAL A 18 11.16 -3.34 8.65
N VAL A 19 12.39 -2.80 8.63
CA VAL A 19 12.96 -2.08 9.78
C VAL A 19 12.21 -0.78 10.07
N ILE A 20 11.82 -0.02 9.04
CA ILE A 20 11.02 1.20 9.21
C ILE A 20 9.61 0.88 9.71
N ALA A 21 8.99 -0.21 9.25
CA ALA A 21 7.68 -0.63 9.73
C ALA A 21 7.69 -1.07 11.21
N ILE A 22 8.79 -1.64 11.71
CA ILE A 22 8.95 -1.99 13.14
C ILE A 22 9.28 -0.74 13.99
N ALA A 23 9.98 0.25 13.43
CA ALA A 23 10.32 1.49 14.11
C ALA A 23 9.20 2.56 14.08
N GLY A 24 8.19 2.42 13.21
CA GLY A 24 7.12 3.40 13.00
C GLY A 24 5.94 3.36 13.99
N GLY A 25 6.00 2.52 15.03
CA GLY A 25 5.00 2.46 16.10
C GLY A 25 5.21 3.54 17.16
N ASN A 26 4.61 4.71 16.94
CA ASN A 26 4.19 5.74 17.91
C ASN A 26 5.09 6.02 19.14
N GLY A 27 5.82 7.13 19.12
CA GLY A 27 6.49 7.69 20.28
C GLY A 27 6.88 9.15 20.07
N SER A 28 5.94 10.07 20.34
CA SER A 28 6.25 11.48 20.58
C SER A 28 6.40 11.69 22.08
N GLU A 29 7.59 12.10 22.52
CA GLU A 29 7.80 13.18 23.50
C GLU A 29 9.30 13.53 23.60
N ASP A 30 9.55 14.82 23.71
CA ASP A 30 10.80 15.55 23.47
C ASP A 30 11.85 15.48 24.59
N LYS A 31 13.09 15.86 24.18
CA LYS A 31 14.36 16.21 24.87
C LYS A 31 14.22 16.85 26.28
N GLN A 32 15.20 16.89 27.21
CA GLN A 32 16.62 17.32 27.13
C GLN A 32 17.28 17.36 28.54
N ALA A 33 18.63 17.27 28.65
CA ALA A 33 19.49 17.94 29.66
C ALA A 33 20.98 17.76 29.25
N ALA A 34 21.92 18.71 29.31
CA ALA A 34 22.00 20.00 29.99
C ALA A 34 22.97 20.95 29.25
N SER A 35 22.71 22.25 29.31
CA SER A 35 23.70 23.33 29.16
C SER A 35 23.16 24.56 29.90
N GLU A 36 23.92 25.06 30.88
CA GLU A 36 23.73 26.36 31.53
C GLU A 36 24.19 27.50 30.59
N PRO A 37 23.57 28.70 30.64
CA PRO A 37 24.06 29.73 31.57
C PRO A 37 22.96 30.59 32.23
N ALA A 38 23.45 31.44 33.14
CA ALA A 38 22.75 32.15 34.19
C ALA A 38 21.92 33.39 33.78
N ALA A 39 21.12 33.79 34.77
CA ALA A 39 20.76 35.16 35.16
C ALA A 39 19.39 35.74 34.70
N THR A 40 18.52 35.91 35.71
CA THR A 40 17.91 37.21 36.11
C THR A 40 16.45 37.53 35.71
N THR A 41 15.61 37.41 36.76
CA THR A 41 14.45 38.24 37.21
C THR A 41 13.10 38.30 36.47
N GLN A 42 12.10 37.80 37.20
CA GLN A 42 10.90 38.50 37.73
C GLN A 42 9.63 38.74 36.88
N THR A 43 8.52 38.24 37.44
CA THR A 43 7.28 38.99 37.80
C THR A 43 5.97 38.71 37.01
N THR A 44 5.09 37.96 37.71
CA THR A 44 3.61 38.03 37.86
C THR A 44 2.67 37.92 36.64
N ALA A 45 1.46 37.35 36.71
CA ALA A 45 0.75 36.55 37.73
C ALA A 45 -0.57 36.02 37.12
N ALA A 46 -0.90 34.77 37.49
CA ALA A 46 -2.20 34.26 37.89
C ALA A 46 -3.35 34.04 36.86
N LYS A 47 -3.75 32.75 36.78
CA LYS A 47 -5.07 32.19 37.13
C LYS A 47 -5.92 31.66 35.97
N SER A 48 -6.15 30.33 35.98
CA SER A 48 -7.46 29.68 36.19
C SER A 48 -7.35 28.21 35.74
N ALA A 49 -7.14 27.28 36.67
CA ALA A 49 -8.16 26.40 37.25
C ALA A 49 -8.48 25.16 36.39
N ALA A 50 -8.11 23.99 36.93
CA ALA A 50 -8.58 22.65 36.55
C ALA A 50 -10.08 22.48 36.90
N PRO A 51 -10.77 21.38 36.50
CA PRO A 51 -10.48 20.07 37.06
C PRO A 51 -10.51 18.86 36.10
N GLU A 52 -9.82 17.82 36.56
CA GLU A 52 -10.04 16.39 36.32
C GLU A 52 -11.51 15.98 36.11
N VAL A 53 -11.75 14.98 35.23
CA VAL A 53 -12.48 13.77 35.63
C VAL A 53 -11.97 12.55 34.84
N THR A 54 -11.57 11.54 35.61
CA THR A 54 -11.26 10.13 35.27
C THR A 54 -12.49 9.36 34.77
N LYS A 55 -12.32 8.43 33.80
CA LYS A 55 -13.07 7.17 33.81
C LYS A 55 -12.48 6.08 32.90
N ALA A 56 -11.99 5.01 33.54
CA ALA A 56 -11.82 3.70 32.95
C ALA A 56 -13.20 3.05 32.68
N SER A 57 -13.38 2.38 31.54
CA SER A 57 -14.52 1.46 31.36
C SER A 57 -14.24 0.41 30.27
N SER A 58 -13.90 -0.79 30.75
CA SER A 58 -14.44 -2.11 30.37
C SER A 58 -14.85 -2.38 28.90
N ALA A 59 -14.12 -3.30 28.29
CA ALA A 59 -14.57 -4.13 27.17
C ALA A 59 -15.53 -5.25 27.62
N PRO A 60 -16.51 -5.63 26.78
CA PRO A 60 -17.04 -6.98 26.78
C PRO A 60 -16.80 -7.70 25.44
N LYS A 61 -16.21 -8.89 25.57
CA LYS A 61 -16.09 -9.94 24.56
C LYS A 61 -17.44 -10.67 24.43
N ALA A 62 -18.00 -10.70 23.22
CA ALA A 62 -19.10 -11.60 22.89
C ALA A 62 -19.07 -12.02 21.40
N ALA A 63 -18.97 -13.31 21.17
CA ALA A 63 -19.36 -14.05 19.97
C ALA A 63 -19.85 -15.43 20.46
N PRO A 64 -20.66 -16.22 19.73
CA PRO A 64 -21.21 -16.01 18.39
C PRO A 64 -22.74 -16.22 18.30
N ALA A 65 -23.41 -15.58 17.34
CA ALA A 65 -24.80 -15.92 16.96
C ALA A 65 -24.82 -16.45 15.52
N THR A 66 -24.89 -17.77 15.42
CA THR A 66 -25.30 -18.52 14.24
C THR A 66 -26.66 -18.02 13.76
N SER A 67 -26.71 -17.51 12.54
CA SER A 67 -27.95 -17.17 11.83
C SER A 67 -28.00 -18.00 10.55
N GLU A 68 -28.97 -18.91 10.49
CA GLU A 68 -29.31 -19.72 9.33
C GLU A 68 -29.83 -18.83 8.18
N PRO A 69 -29.52 -19.10 6.90
CA PRO A 69 -30.12 -18.38 5.79
C PRO A 69 -31.45 -19.03 5.39
N THR A 70 -32.55 -18.39 5.76
CA THR A 70 -33.88 -18.63 5.21
C THR A 70 -33.90 -18.25 3.72
N THR A 71 -34.24 -19.23 2.89
CA THR A 71 -34.44 -19.10 1.44
C THR A 71 -35.88 -18.69 1.13
N ALA A 72 -36.09 -17.56 0.44
CA ALA A 72 -37.13 -17.28 -0.58
C ALA A 72 -37.29 -15.75 -0.82
N PRO A 73 -37.79 -15.28 -1.98
CA PRO A 73 -37.88 -15.87 -3.32
C PRO A 73 -37.19 -15.03 -4.42
N ALA A 74 -36.87 -15.68 -5.53
CA ALA A 74 -36.35 -15.06 -6.74
C ALA A 74 -37.38 -14.10 -7.38
N ALA A 75 -37.04 -12.82 -7.50
CA ALA A 75 -37.75 -11.85 -8.32
C ALA A 75 -36.77 -10.81 -8.90
N VAL A 76 -36.62 -10.85 -10.24
CA VAL A 76 -36.06 -9.82 -11.12
C VAL A 76 -34.59 -9.42 -10.91
N VAL A 77 -33.66 -10.30 -11.26
CA VAL A 77 -32.26 -9.91 -11.52
C VAL A 77 -32.20 -9.35 -12.94
N GLU A 78 -32.50 -8.06 -13.11
CA GLU A 78 -31.86 -7.32 -14.20
C GLU A 78 -30.35 -7.43 -13.99
N LYS A 79 -29.61 -7.67 -15.07
CA LYS A 79 -28.17 -7.98 -15.09
C LYS A 79 -27.31 -6.75 -14.73
N SER A 80 -27.59 -6.07 -13.62
CA SER A 80 -26.77 -4.98 -13.13
C SER A 80 -25.48 -5.55 -12.55
N VAL A 81 -24.34 -5.05 -13.01
CA VAL A 81 -23.02 -5.39 -12.46
C VAL A 81 -23.02 -5.11 -10.94
N PRO A 82 -22.58 -6.04 -10.08
CA PRO A 82 -22.57 -5.82 -8.63
C PRO A 82 -21.69 -4.64 -8.23
N ARG A 83 -22.07 -3.91 -7.16
CA ARG A 83 -21.33 -2.72 -6.68
C ARG A 83 -19.83 -2.95 -6.54
N GLU A 84 -19.41 -4.08 -5.99
CA GLU A 84 -17.99 -4.38 -5.76
C GLU A 84 -17.20 -4.58 -7.06
N TYR A 85 -17.86 -4.95 -8.16
CA TYR A 85 -17.21 -5.13 -9.46
C TYR A 85 -16.89 -3.78 -10.07
N THR A 86 -17.82 -2.82 -9.97
CA THR A 86 -17.59 -1.43 -10.39
C THR A 86 -16.52 -0.78 -9.52
N ALA A 87 -16.60 -0.94 -8.20
CA ALA A 87 -15.59 -0.38 -7.28
C ALA A 87 -14.19 -0.97 -7.52
N ALA A 88 -14.09 -2.27 -7.80
CA ALA A 88 -12.81 -2.90 -8.15
C ALA A 88 -12.25 -2.37 -9.47
N LEU A 89 -13.10 -2.09 -10.46
CA LEU A 89 -12.69 -1.48 -11.74
C LEU A 89 -12.16 -0.06 -11.53
N GLU A 90 -12.89 0.80 -10.80
CA GLU A 90 -12.45 2.16 -10.48
C GLU A 90 -11.10 2.16 -9.75
N LYS A 91 -10.93 1.24 -8.78
CA LYS A 91 -9.64 1.07 -8.08
C LYS A 91 -8.53 0.59 -9.01
N ALA A 92 -8.83 -0.34 -9.91
CA ALA A 92 -7.87 -0.80 -10.91
C ALA A 92 -7.38 0.35 -11.79
N GLU A 93 -8.29 1.22 -12.23
CA GLU A 93 -7.99 2.39 -13.05
C GLU A 93 -7.10 3.37 -12.27
N MET A 94 -7.44 3.68 -11.01
CA MET A 94 -6.60 4.54 -10.18
C MET A 94 -5.19 4.00 -9.98
N TYR A 95 -5.04 2.68 -9.77
CA TYR A 95 -3.72 2.04 -9.62
C TYR A 95 -2.93 2.03 -10.94
N ALA A 96 -3.59 1.83 -12.07
CA ALA A 96 -2.96 1.90 -13.37
C ALA A 96 -2.51 3.33 -13.71
N GLU A 97 -3.34 4.33 -13.45
CA GLU A 97 -3.09 5.73 -13.82
C GLU A 97 -2.07 6.41 -12.91
N ASN A 98 -2.25 6.30 -11.58
CA ASN A 98 -1.47 7.10 -10.63
C ASN A 98 -0.25 6.36 -10.10
N MET A 99 -0.31 5.04 -10.05
CA MET A 99 0.78 4.21 -9.52
C MET A 99 1.53 3.45 -10.61
N TYR A 100 1.10 3.53 -11.87
CA TYR A 100 1.73 2.85 -13.01
C TYR A 100 1.97 1.36 -12.73
N MET A 101 1.03 0.71 -12.06
CA MET A 101 1.16 -0.70 -11.70
C MET A 101 0.96 -1.60 -12.91
N SER A 102 1.55 -2.81 -12.86
CA SER A 102 1.29 -3.85 -13.86
C SER A 102 -0.11 -4.43 -13.70
N LYS A 103 -0.63 -5.02 -14.78
CA LYS A 103 -1.91 -5.74 -14.76
C LYS A 103 -1.98 -6.80 -13.66
N LYS A 104 -0.89 -7.55 -13.46
CA LYS A 104 -0.81 -8.57 -12.40
C LYS A 104 -0.70 -7.95 -11.00
N GLY A 105 0.10 -6.89 -10.85
CA GLY A 105 0.24 -6.17 -9.59
C GLY A 105 -1.09 -5.61 -9.11
N ILE A 106 -1.89 -5.05 -10.01
CA ILE A 106 -3.24 -4.55 -9.70
C ILE A 106 -4.14 -5.69 -9.22
N TYR A 107 -4.16 -6.84 -9.88
CA TYR A 107 -4.95 -7.99 -9.42
C TYR A 107 -4.55 -8.42 -8.00
N ASP A 108 -3.24 -8.54 -7.74
CA ASP A 108 -2.72 -8.94 -6.44
C ASP A 108 -3.11 -7.88 -5.37
N GLN A 109 -3.08 -6.59 -5.71
CA GLN A 109 -3.48 -5.49 -4.81
C GLN A 109 -4.99 -5.48 -4.51
N LEU A 110 -5.83 -5.67 -5.53
CA LEU A 110 -7.29 -5.71 -5.37
C LEU A 110 -7.73 -6.89 -4.48
N THR A 111 -7.01 -8.01 -4.54
CA THR A 111 -7.37 -9.24 -3.81
C THR A 111 -6.62 -9.44 -2.49
N SER A 112 -5.63 -8.58 -2.19
CA SER A 112 -4.86 -8.66 -0.96
C SER A 112 -5.71 -8.34 0.26
N GLU A 113 -5.61 -9.16 1.31
CA GLU A 113 -6.20 -8.90 2.62
C GLU A 113 -5.69 -7.61 3.26
N TYR A 114 -4.49 -7.15 2.86
CA TYR A 114 -3.87 -5.89 3.29
C TYR A 114 -4.06 -4.75 2.28
N GLY A 115 -4.75 -5.01 1.16
CA GLY A 115 -5.04 -4.03 0.11
C GLY A 115 -6.52 -3.66 0.15
N GLU A 116 -7.22 -3.88 -0.97
CA GLU A 116 -8.65 -3.60 -1.08
C GLU A 116 -9.54 -4.77 -0.60
N ASN A 117 -8.97 -5.99 -0.54
CA ASN A 117 -9.67 -7.21 -0.14
C ASN A 117 -11.00 -7.46 -0.87
N PHE A 118 -11.07 -7.09 -2.16
CA PHE A 118 -12.24 -7.39 -2.99
C PHE A 118 -12.38 -8.91 -3.22
N PRO A 119 -13.61 -9.41 -3.41
CA PRO A 119 -13.80 -10.77 -3.89
C PRO A 119 -13.03 -11.02 -5.19
N LYS A 120 -12.44 -12.21 -5.32
CA LYS A 120 -11.63 -12.58 -6.50
C LYS A 120 -12.37 -12.37 -7.83
N GLU A 121 -13.68 -12.62 -7.86
CA GLU A 121 -14.48 -12.43 -9.08
C GLU A 121 -14.65 -10.94 -9.45
N ALA A 122 -14.75 -10.05 -8.47
CA ALA A 122 -14.77 -8.60 -8.71
C ALA A 122 -13.42 -8.11 -9.26
N ALA A 123 -12.31 -8.58 -8.70
CA ALA A 123 -10.97 -8.26 -9.21
C ALA A 123 -10.72 -8.83 -10.62
N LYS A 124 -11.16 -10.06 -10.89
CA LYS A 124 -11.11 -10.63 -12.26
C LYS A 124 -11.92 -9.81 -13.24
N TYR A 125 -13.12 -9.38 -12.85
CA TYR A 125 -13.93 -8.48 -13.66
C TYR A 125 -13.21 -7.17 -13.93
N ALA A 126 -12.64 -6.53 -12.91
CA ALA A 126 -11.87 -5.29 -13.07
C ALA A 126 -10.72 -5.47 -14.09
N ILE A 127 -9.90 -6.51 -13.93
CA ILE A 127 -8.74 -6.80 -14.80
C ILE A 127 -9.15 -7.20 -16.23
N ALA A 128 -10.34 -7.76 -16.41
CA ALA A 128 -10.88 -8.09 -17.73
C ALA A 128 -11.44 -6.86 -18.47
N ASN A 129 -11.94 -5.85 -17.75
CA ASN A 129 -12.60 -4.68 -18.33
C ASN A 129 -11.72 -3.43 -18.37
N ILE A 130 -10.64 -3.37 -17.58
CA ILE A 130 -9.70 -2.26 -17.61
C ILE A 130 -8.87 -2.25 -18.91
N VAL A 131 -8.79 -1.09 -19.54
CA VAL A 131 -8.03 -0.85 -20.79
C VAL A 131 -6.96 0.20 -20.53
N PHE A 132 -5.70 -0.22 -20.49
CA PHE A 132 -4.55 0.65 -20.29
C PHE A 132 -3.39 0.22 -21.19
N ASP A 133 -2.49 1.16 -21.50
CA ASP A 133 -1.21 0.82 -22.11
C ASP A 133 -0.23 0.35 -21.03
N TRP A 134 -0.12 -0.96 -20.87
CA TRP A 134 0.75 -1.57 -19.88
C TRP A 134 2.24 -1.36 -20.16
N LYS A 135 2.62 -1.14 -21.43
CA LYS A 135 3.99 -0.82 -21.81
C LYS A 135 4.34 0.60 -21.36
N GLU A 136 3.41 1.54 -21.50
CA GLU A 136 3.57 2.90 -20.97
C GLU A 136 3.65 2.89 -19.43
N ASN A 137 2.80 2.11 -18.74
CA ASN A 137 2.92 1.95 -17.28
C ASN A 137 4.29 1.40 -16.87
N ALA A 138 4.80 0.39 -17.57
CA ALA A 138 6.14 -0.14 -17.32
C ALA A 138 7.23 0.94 -17.54
N LEU A 139 7.12 1.75 -18.59
CA LEU A 139 8.04 2.86 -18.85
C LEU A 139 7.98 3.92 -17.75
N LYS A 140 6.79 4.34 -17.31
CA LYS A 140 6.62 5.31 -16.21
C LYS A 140 7.19 4.79 -14.89
N LYS A 141 6.99 3.50 -14.60
CA LYS A 141 7.58 2.86 -13.44
C LYS A 141 9.10 2.79 -13.55
N ALA A 142 9.63 2.46 -14.73
CA ALA A 142 11.06 2.47 -15.01
C ALA A 142 11.69 3.86 -14.82
N GLN A 143 11.05 4.91 -15.33
CA GLN A 143 11.44 6.30 -15.13
C GLN A 143 11.48 6.66 -13.65
N THR A 144 10.44 6.28 -12.89
CA THR A 144 10.41 6.49 -11.43
C THR A 144 11.63 5.85 -10.77
N TYR A 145 11.97 4.60 -11.10
CA TYR A 145 13.14 3.92 -10.53
C TYR A 145 14.48 4.53 -10.96
N ALA A 146 14.60 4.96 -12.22
CA ALA A 146 15.78 5.64 -12.72
C ALA A 146 15.99 6.99 -12.01
N GLU A 147 14.96 7.81 -11.93
CA GLU A 147 15.04 9.18 -11.43
C GLU A 147 15.12 9.25 -9.90
N SER A 148 14.25 8.52 -9.20
CA SER A 148 14.14 8.62 -7.74
C SER A 148 15.13 7.72 -6.99
N MET A 149 15.54 6.60 -7.60
CA MET A 149 16.40 5.60 -6.95
C MET A 149 17.74 5.40 -7.65
N SER A 150 17.99 6.09 -8.77
CA SER A 150 19.25 5.99 -9.54
C SER A 150 19.62 4.53 -9.89
N MET A 151 18.61 3.69 -10.14
CA MET A 151 18.79 2.28 -10.46
C MET A 151 19.40 2.13 -11.87
N SER A 152 20.24 1.12 -12.07
CA SER A 152 20.73 0.77 -13.41
C SER A 152 19.64 0.10 -14.26
N ASN A 153 19.73 0.19 -15.59
CA ASN A 153 18.76 -0.43 -16.51
C ASN A 153 18.53 -1.92 -16.24
N SER A 154 19.59 -2.69 -15.91
CA SER A 154 19.45 -4.11 -15.57
C SER A 154 18.71 -4.32 -14.25
N ALA A 155 18.96 -3.47 -13.24
CA ALA A 155 18.26 -3.57 -11.95
C ALA A 155 16.78 -3.18 -12.09
N ILE A 156 16.49 -2.16 -12.90
CA ILE A 156 15.12 -1.76 -13.24
C ILE A 156 14.40 -2.90 -13.96
N TYR A 157 15.01 -3.48 -15.00
CA TYR A 157 14.43 -4.62 -15.72
C TYR A 157 14.07 -5.76 -14.78
N ASP A 158 15.03 -6.19 -13.94
CA ASP A 158 14.82 -7.27 -12.98
C ASP A 158 13.72 -6.93 -11.96
N GLN A 159 13.63 -5.67 -11.54
CA GLN A 159 12.60 -5.20 -10.61
C GLN A 159 11.21 -5.19 -11.26
N LEU A 160 11.11 -4.76 -12.52
CA LEU A 160 9.85 -4.73 -13.26
C LEU A 160 9.26 -6.14 -13.43
N ILE A 161 10.09 -7.14 -13.73
CA ILE A 161 9.62 -8.52 -13.94
C ILE A 161 9.58 -9.37 -12.66
N SER A 162 10.03 -8.83 -11.52
CA SER A 162 10.15 -9.60 -10.28
C SER A 162 8.78 -10.05 -9.77
N GLU A 163 8.67 -11.33 -9.40
CA GLU A 163 7.50 -11.89 -8.74
C GLU A 163 7.18 -11.23 -7.38
N TYR A 164 8.15 -10.53 -6.80
CA TYR A 164 8.00 -9.76 -5.56
C TYR A 164 8.10 -8.25 -5.78
N GLY A 165 8.25 -7.82 -7.04
CA GLY A 165 8.31 -6.42 -7.45
C GLY A 165 7.06 -6.05 -8.23
N GLU A 166 7.25 -5.48 -9.42
CA GLU A 166 6.15 -4.90 -10.19
C GLU A 166 5.36 -5.92 -11.01
N LYS A 167 5.90 -7.11 -11.27
CA LYS A 167 5.25 -8.21 -12.00
C LYS A 167 4.76 -7.84 -13.42
N PHE A 168 5.44 -6.92 -14.09
CA PHE A 168 5.26 -6.71 -15.53
C PHE A 168 5.69 -7.95 -16.30
N THR A 169 5.13 -8.12 -17.50
CA THR A 169 5.63 -9.10 -18.45
C THR A 169 7.03 -8.73 -18.92
N LYS A 170 7.77 -9.72 -19.46
CA LYS A 170 9.12 -9.47 -19.99
C LYS A 170 9.08 -8.50 -21.16
N GLU A 171 8.03 -8.56 -21.97
CA GLU A 171 7.82 -7.72 -23.14
C GLU A 171 7.57 -6.26 -22.74
N GLU A 172 6.77 -6.02 -21.71
CA GLU A 172 6.53 -4.68 -21.15
C GLU A 172 7.80 -4.12 -20.49
N ALA A 173 8.49 -4.91 -19.67
CA ALA A 173 9.73 -4.49 -19.04
C ALA A 173 10.83 -4.22 -20.08
N LYS A 174 10.91 -5.04 -21.13
CA LYS A 174 11.85 -4.81 -22.23
C LYS A 174 11.54 -3.50 -22.95
N TYR A 175 10.26 -3.27 -23.30
CA TYR A 175 9.83 -2.01 -23.89
C TYR A 175 10.24 -0.83 -23.00
N ALA A 176 9.98 -0.90 -21.70
CA ALA A 176 10.33 0.15 -20.76
C ALA A 176 11.82 0.49 -20.79
N ILE A 177 12.71 -0.51 -20.76
CA ILE A 177 14.15 -0.29 -20.82
C ILE A 177 14.61 0.26 -22.17
N ASP A 178 14.06 -0.26 -23.27
CA ASP A 178 14.40 0.19 -24.62
C ASP A 178 14.04 1.68 -24.86
N HIS A 179 13.09 2.22 -24.08
CA HIS A 179 12.60 3.61 -24.19
C HIS A 179 13.01 4.50 -23.01
N LEU A 180 13.79 3.98 -22.05
CA LEU A 180 14.31 4.72 -20.91
C LEU A 180 15.50 5.58 -21.36
N LYS A 181 15.46 6.89 -21.10
CA LYS A 181 16.48 7.86 -21.52
C LYS A 181 17.43 8.22 -20.39
#